data_AF-A0A1Q3YCP5-F1
#
_entry.id   AF-A0A1Q3YCP5-F1
#
_cell.length_a   1.000
_cell.length_b   1.000
_cell.length_c   1.000
_cell.angle_alpha   90.00
_cell.angle_beta   90.00
_cell.angle_gamma   90.00
#
_symmetry.space_group_name_H-M   'P 1'
#
loop_
_entity.id
_entity.type
_entity.pdbx_description
1 polymer ?
#
loop_
_entity_poly.entity_id
_entity_poly.type
_entity_poly.pdbx_seq_one_letter_code
_entity_poly.pdbx_strand_id
1 'polypeptide(L)' 'MYMPAMVTLYRTDWGKAMRARLAGAGKPPKVIIGAMMRKLVQVAFGVLKSGKPFDSSLHMA' A
#
# COMPACT_ATOMS: atom_id res chain seq x y z
N MET A 1 -7.40 -8.59 0.24
CA MET A 1 -7.69 -7.99 1.57
C MET A 1 -8.30 -6.60 1.40
N TYR A 2 -9.63 -6.44 1.40
CA TYR A 2 -10.27 -5.14 1.13
C TYR A 2 -10.11 -4.13 2.28
N MET A 3 -10.51 -4.52 3.49
CA MET A 3 -10.46 -3.62 4.66
C MET A 3 -9.03 -3.11 4.98
N PRO A 4 -7.98 -3.95 4.96
CA PRO A 4 -6.61 -3.47 5.15
C PRO A 4 -6.14 -2.48 4.08
N ALA A 5 -6.52 -2.69 2.81
CA ALA A 5 -6.18 -1.77 1.73
C ALA A 5 -6.86 -0.41 1.92
N MET A 6 -8.14 -0.39 2.30
CA MET A 6 -8.85 0.86 2.63
C MET A 6 -8.20 1.57 3.82
N VAL A 7 -7.96 0.89 4.94
CA VAL A 7 -7.33 1.54 6.10
C VAL A 7 -5.97 2.13 5.73
N THR A 8 -5.17 1.39 4.97
CA THR A 8 -3.85 1.84 4.53
C THR A 8 -3.92 3.09 3.66
N LEU A 9 -4.78 3.10 2.64
CA LEU A 9 -4.91 4.23 1.70
C LEU A 9 -5.37 5.54 2.35
N TYR A 10 -6.12 5.47 3.45
CA TYR A 10 -6.73 6.65 4.07
C TYR A 10 -6.09 7.05 5.40
N ARG A 11 -5.54 6.09 6.18
CA ARG A 11 -4.99 6.37 7.52
C ARG A 11 -3.47 6.42 7.59
N THR A 12 -2.74 5.94 6.58
CA THR A 12 -1.27 5.93 6.60
C THR A 12 -0.68 6.85 5.54
N ASP A 13 0.43 7.50 5.84
CA ASP A 13 1.01 8.48 4.92
C ASP A 13 1.64 7.83 3.68
N TRP A 14 2.27 6.66 3.84
CA TRP A 14 2.76 5.88 2.70
C TRP A 14 1.62 5.40 1.78
N GLY A 15 0.48 5.01 2.37
CA GLY A 15 -0.69 4.61 1.60
C GLY A 15 -1.32 5.78 0.84
N LYS A 16 -1.39 6.97 1.47
CA LYS A 16 -1.83 8.21 0.81
C LYS A 16 -0.89 8.60 -0.34
N ALA A 17 0.43 8.46 -0.16
CA ALA A 17 1.41 8.74 -1.22
C ALA A 17 1.21 7.83 -2.44
N MET A 18 1.06 6.52 -2.22
CA MET A 18 0.76 5.56 -3.29
C MET A 18 -0.56 5.87 -3.99
N ARG A 19 -1.60 6.26 -3.23
CA ARG A 19 -2.88 6.70 -3.79
C ARG A 19 -2.72 7.94 -4.66
N ALA A 20 -2.04 8.97 -4.16
CA ALA A 20 -1.85 10.23 -4.86
C ALA A 20 -1.11 10.01 -6.18
N ARG A 21 -0.06 9.18 -6.19
CA ARG A 21 0.69 8.83 -7.40
C ARG A 21 -0.19 8.13 -8.44
N LEU A 22 -0.97 7.14 -8.03
CA LEU A 22 -1.84 6.40 -8.95
C LEU A 22 -3.04 7.22 -9.42
N ALA A 23 -3.59 8.08 -8.56
CA ALA A 23 -4.65 9.01 -8.90
C ALA A 23 -4.16 10.09 -9.89
N GLY A 24 -2.96 10.64 -9.68
CA GLY A 24 -2.30 11.54 -10.62
C GLY A 24 -2.01 10.90 -11.98
N ALA A 25 -1.80 9.58 -12.00
CA ALA A 25 -1.71 8.78 -13.23
C ALA A 25 -3.08 8.41 -13.85
N GLY A 26 -4.18 9.00 -13.38
CA GLY A 26 -5.54 8.79 -13.91
C GLY A 26 -6.14 7.42 -13.63
N LYS A 27 -5.62 6.66 -12.66
CA LYS A 27 -6.11 5.30 -12.38
C LYS A 27 -7.46 5.32 -11.63
N PRO A 28 -8.44 4.50 -12.04
CA PRO A 28 -9.72 4.40 -11.33
C PRO A 28 -9.56 3.92 -9.87
N PRO A 29 -10.42 4.34 -8.93
CA PRO A 29 -10.31 3.99 -7.50
C PRO A 29 -10.23 2.48 -7.22
N LYS A 30 -10.98 1.65 -7.94
CA LYS A 30 -10.94 0.19 -7.79
C LYS A 30 -9.55 -0.40 -8.12
N VAL A 31 -8.88 0.16 -9.12
CA VAL A 31 -7.52 -0.27 -9.52
C VAL A 31 -6.50 0.12 -8.45
N ILE A 32 -6.65 1.31 -7.84
CA ILE A 32 -5.79 1.76 -6.74
C ILE A 32 -5.92 0.82 -5.54
N ILE A 33 -7.15 0.44 -5.18
CA ILE A 33 -7.41 -0.50 -4.09
C ILE A 33 -6.77 -1.87 -4.40
N GLY A 34 -6.95 -2.39 -5.62
CA GLY A 34 -6.33 -3.64 -6.04
C GLY A 34 -4.79 -3.60 -5.99
N ALA A 35 -4.18 -2.50 -6.44
CA ALA A 35 -2.74 -2.30 -6.35
C ALA A 35 -2.26 -2.28 -4.89
N MET A 36 -3.01 -1.63 -4.00
CA MET A 36 -2.71 -1.63 -2.57
C MET A 36 -2.84 -3.03 -1.96
N MET A 37 -3.85 -3.82 -2.33
CA MET A 37 -3.97 -5.21 -1.88
C MET A 37 -2.74 -6.03 -2.26
N ARG A 38 -2.25 -5.90 -3.50
CA ARG A 38 -1.03 -6.60 -3.95
C ARG A 38 0.20 -6.15 -3.16
N LYS A 39 0.34 -4.84 -2.93
CA LYS A 39 1.46 -4.29 -2.15
C LYS A 39 1.46 -4.80 -0.70
N LEU A 40 0.30 -4.86 -0.05
CA LEU A 40 0.19 -5.35 1.32
C LEU A 40 0.58 -6.82 1.47
N VAL A 41 0.24 -7.67 0.49
CA VAL A 41 0.68 -9.08 0.48
C VAL A 41 2.19 -9.19 0.39
N GLN A 42 2.83 -8.37 -0.47
CA GLN A 42 4.28 -8.32 -0.59
C GLN A 42 4.96 -7.85 0.70
N VAL A 43 4.38 -6.84 1.35
CA VAL A 43 4.87 -6.33 2.64
C VAL A 43 4.78 -7.42 3.71
N ALA A 44 3.62 -8.07 3.87
CA ALA A 44 3.45 -9.14 4.84
C ALA A 44 4.44 -10.28 4.59
N PHE A 45 4.61 -10.69 3.33
CA PHE A 45 5.59 -11.69 2.96
C PHE A 45 7.03 -11.25 3.25
N GLY A 46 7.39 -10.00 2.97
CA GLY A 46 8.71 -9.43 3.25
C GLY A 46 9.03 -9.40 4.75
N VAL A 47 8.08 -9.01 5.58
CA VAL A 47 8.20 -9.03 7.05
C VAL A 47 8.43 -10.45 7.54
N LEU A 48 7.58 -11.39 7.13
CA LEU A 48 7.70 -12.80 7.53
C LEU A 48 9.02 -13.43 7.08
N LYS A 49 9.46 -13.13 5.85
CA LYS A 49 10.70 -13.70 5.30
C LYS A 49 11.97 -13.08 5.91
N SER A 50 11.95 -11.79 6.22
CA SER A 50 13.13 -11.09 6.75
C SER A 50 13.24 -11.10 8.27
N GLY A 51 12.14 -11.37 8.97
CA GLY A 51 12.05 -11.23 10.43
C GLY A 51 12.13 -9.79 10.93
N LYS A 52 12.21 -8.80 10.02
CA LYS A 52 12.29 -7.38 10.38
C LYS A 52 10.89 -6.77 10.45
N PRO A 53 10.62 -5.90 11.44
CA PRO A 53 9.38 -5.13 11.49
C PRO A 53 9.16 -4.32 10.21
N PHE A 54 7.90 -3.99 9.95
CA PHE A 54 7.52 -3.12 8.84
C PHE A 54 8.16 -1.74 8.97
N ASP A 55 8.77 -1.26 7.88
CA ASP A 55 9.33 0.08 7.75
C ASP A 55 8.59 0.84 6.64
N SER A 56 7.89 1.91 7.02
CA SER A 56 7.08 2.72 6.08
C SER A 56 7.94 3.57 5.14
N SER A 57 9.17 3.91 5.52
CA SER A 57 10.06 4.77 4.71
C SER A 57 10.43 4.10 3.38
N LEU A 58 10.54 2.77 3.36
CA LEU A 58 10.82 1.96 2.18
C LEU A 58 9.66 1.91 1.16
N HIS A 59 8.53 2.54 1.47
CA HIS A 59 7.30 2.45 0.69
C HIS A 59 6.69 3.81 0.33
N MET A 60 7.42 4.90 0.59
CA MET A 60 7.02 6.28 0.25
C MET A 60 7.41 6.73 -1.16
N ALA A 61 8.14 5.91 -1.92
CA ALA A 61 8.58 6.20 -3.30
C ALA A 61 7.54 5.81 -4.39
#